data_AF-A0A821PB61-F1
#
_entry.id   AF-A0A821PB61-F1
#
_cell.length_a   1.000
_cell.length_b   1.000
_cell.length_c   1.000
_cell.angle_alpha   90.00
_cell.angle_beta   90.00
_cell.angle_gamma   90.00
#
_symmetry.space_group_name_H-M   'P 1'
#
loop_
_entity.id
_entity.type
_entity.pdbx_description
1 polymer ?
#
loop_
_entity_poly.entity_id
_entity_poly.type
_entity_poly.pdbx_seq_one_letter_code
_entity_poly.pdbx_strand_id
1 'polypeptide(L)' 'MKLLEVIRISATSDETFQTLVTFGKALGKTTVSCK' A
#
# COMPACT_ATOMS: atom_id res chain seq x y z
N MET A 1 -3.44 2.42 -15.65
CA MET A 1 -4.00 3.13 -14.48
C MET A 1 -2.89 3.44 -13.48
N LYS A 2 -2.87 4.65 -12.91
CA LYS A 2 -1.81 5.13 -11.98
C LYS A 2 -2.07 4.81 -10.50
N LEU A 3 -3.31 4.45 -10.14
CA LEU A 3 -3.72 4.18 -8.76
C LEU A 3 -3.36 2.77 -8.30
N LEU A 4 -2.95 2.62 -7.03
CA LEU A 4 -2.79 1.34 -6.33
C LEU A 4 -3.31 1.47 -4.89
N GLU A 5 -4.31 0.69 -4.54
CA GLU A 5 -4.88 0.69 -3.18
C GLU A 5 -4.18 -0.37 -2.31
N VAL A 6 -3.72 0.04 -1.13
CA VAL A 6 -3.17 -0.89 -0.13
C VAL A 6 -4.20 -1.02 0.98
N ILE A 7 -4.87 -2.18 1.04
CA ILE A 7 -5.91 -2.46 2.03
C ILE A 7 -5.29 -3.03 3.29
N ARG A 8 -5.59 -2.42 4.44
CA ARG A 8 -5.12 -2.87 5.75
C ARG A 8 -6.28 -3.52 6.52
N ILE A 9 -6.08 -4.74 7.01
CA ILE A 9 -7.00 -5.40 7.94
C ILE A 9 -6.38 -5.53 9.34
N SER A 10 -7.16 -5.97 10.33
CA SER A 10 -6.69 -6.12 11.73
C SER A 10 -5.47 -7.03 11.90
N ALA A 11 -5.30 -8.02 11.02
CA ALA A 11 -4.14 -8.90 11.01
C ALA A 11 -2.92 -8.34 10.24
N THR A 12 -3.09 -7.23 9.51
CA THR A 12 -2.01 -6.63 8.73
C THR A 12 -1.08 -5.85 9.65
N SER A 13 0.17 -6.31 9.76
CA SER A 13 1.22 -5.60 10.48
C SER A 13 1.57 -4.28 9.80
N ASP A 14 2.06 -3.32 10.58
CA ASP A 14 2.56 -2.06 10.04
C ASP A 14 3.69 -2.28 9.03
N GLU A 15 4.56 -3.26 9.28
CA GLU A 15 5.66 -3.62 8.39
C GLU A 15 5.17 -4.08 7.01
N THR A 16 4.20 -5.01 6.97
CA THR A 16 3.62 -5.48 5.71
C THR A 16 2.96 -4.34 4.95
N PHE A 17 2.21 -3.49 5.65
CA PHE A 17 1.55 -2.33 5.05
C PHE A 17 2.58 -1.36 4.43
N GLN A 18 3.62 -0.98 5.17
CA GLN A 18 4.64 -0.04 4.68
C GLN A 18 5.46 -0.61 3.52
N THR A 19 5.73 -1.92 3.55
CA THR A 19 6.41 -2.62 2.45
C THR A 19 5.62 -2.49 1.15
N LEU A 20 4.30 -2.72 1.19
CA LEU A 20 3.43 -2.63 0.01
C LEU A 20 3.24 -1.19 -0.47
N VAL A 21 3.15 -0.22 0.45
CA VAL A 21 3.12 1.22 0.09
C VAL A 21 4.39 1.63 -0.64
N THR A 22 5.56 1.21 -0.13
CA THR A 22 6.87 1.52 -0.71
C THR A 22 7.03 0.86 -2.08
N PHE A 23 6.60 -0.39 -2.21
CA PHE A 23 6.58 -1.11 -3.48
C PHE A 23 5.73 -0.38 -4.53
N GLY A 24 4.51 0.05 -4.19
CA GLY A 24 3.67 0.80 -5.11
C GLY A 24 4.30 2.11 -5.57
N LYS A 25 4.96 2.84 -4.66
CA LYS A 25 5.70 4.07 -5.00
C LYS A 25 6.88 3.78 -5.94
N ALA A 26 7.64 2.71 -5.70
CA ALA A 26 8.76 2.31 -6.56
C ALA A 26 8.31 1.96 -7.99
N LEU A 27 7.09 1.45 -8.15
CA LEU A 27 6.46 1.20 -9.45
C LEU A 27 5.89 2.47 -10.13
N GLY A 28 6.11 3.66 -9.55
CA GLY A 28 5.55 4.92 -10.04
C GLY A 28 4.03 5.02 -9.89
N LYS A 29 3.44 4.26 -8.96
CA LYS A 29 2.00 4.31 -8.66
C LYS A 29 1.71 5.34 -7.57
N THR A 30 0.50 5.89 -7.63
CA THR A 30 -0.10 6.64 -6.53
C THR A 30 -0.70 5.62 -5.56
N THR A 31 -0.12 5.51 -4.36
CA THR A 31 -0.62 4.62 -3.32
C THR A 31 -1.59 5.35 -2.39
N VAL A 32 -2.74 4.71 -2.13
CA VAL A 32 -3.75 5.19 -1.17
C VAL A 32 -3.95 4.16 -0.07
N SER A 33 -4.06 4.64 1.16
CA SER A 33 -4.40 3.84 2.33
C SER A 33 -5.92 3.83 2.49
N CYS A 34 -6.54 2.65 2.42
CA CYS A 34 -7.97 2.47 2.65
C CYS A 34 -8.19 1.63 3.92
N LYS A 35 -9.28 1.93 4.64
CA LYS A 35 -9.72 1.18 5.82
C LYS A 35 -10.52 -0.06 5.42
#